data_AF-A0A9P9BPH3-F1
#
_entry.id   AF-A0A9P9BPH3-F1
#
_cell.length_a   1.000
_cell.length_b   1.000
_cell.length_c   1.000
_cell.angle_alpha   90.00
_cell.angle_beta   90.00
_cell.angle_gamma   90.00
#
_symmetry.space_group_name_H-M   'P 1'
#
loop_
_entity.id
_entity.type
_entity.pdbx_description
1 polymer ?
#
loop_
_entity_poly.entity_id
_entity_poly.type
_entity_poly.pdbx_seq_one_letter_code
_entity_poly.pdbx_strand_id
1 'polypeptide(L)'
;MEQSAGCGADHLVPEPSLTWLRFYDGLLGDFLDNCLPSHATTEVPLRWLRTLMSVNKDIDALPLAMSALAVSWAGHVRGNDNLVNQGLQIYSFASSKLRAEHPYPGQTQFLATTVLLALYELFEFGDESNKGWICHAAGITTALRTLKPEGVTEPLCLEIFLFVRTIASKTEEQHVQLPYPG
;
A
#
# COMPACT_ATOMS: atom_id res chain seq x y z
N MET A 1 -29.38 -37.51 0.48
CA MET A 1 -30.04 -36.20 0.32
C MET A 1 -29.30 -35.22 1.21
N GLU A 2 -28.52 -34.37 0.57
CA GLU A 2 -27.56 -33.45 1.17
C GLU A 2 -28.26 -32.36 1.98
N GLN A 3 -27.79 -32.16 3.22
CA GLN A 3 -27.98 -30.90 3.95
C GLN A 3 -26.84 -29.99 3.53
N SER A 4 -27.14 -29.01 2.67
CA SER A 4 -26.20 -27.94 2.37
C SER A 4 -26.33 -26.86 3.43
N ALA A 5 -25.26 -26.71 4.21
CA ALA A 5 -25.05 -25.64 5.16
C ALA A 5 -24.86 -24.33 4.38
N GLY A 6 -25.80 -23.38 4.52
CA GLY A 6 -25.62 -22.00 4.10
C GLY A 6 -24.58 -21.33 5.00
N CYS A 7 -23.33 -21.35 4.57
CA CYS A 7 -22.21 -20.70 5.25
C CYS A 7 -22.02 -19.28 4.69
N GLY A 8 -21.90 -18.32 5.61
CA GLY A 8 -21.29 -17.02 5.36
C GLY A 8 -22.24 -15.96 4.83
N ALA A 9 -22.86 -15.21 5.74
CA ALA A 9 -23.33 -13.88 5.42
C ALA A 9 -22.14 -13.06 4.90
N ASP A 10 -22.23 -12.65 3.65
CA ASP A 10 -21.43 -11.54 3.11
C ASP A 10 -21.68 -10.33 4.01
N HIS A 11 -20.80 -10.12 5.01
CA HIS A 11 -20.65 -8.83 5.64
C HIS A 11 -20.02 -7.89 4.62
N LEU A 12 -20.85 -7.45 3.68
CA LEU A 12 -20.61 -6.29 2.85
C LEU A 12 -20.34 -5.12 3.79
N VAL A 13 -19.07 -4.81 3.98
CA VAL A 13 -18.65 -3.53 4.53
C VAL A 13 -19.32 -2.47 3.64
N PRO A 14 -20.13 -1.55 4.20
CA PRO A 14 -20.86 -0.59 3.41
C PRO A 14 -19.90 0.22 2.54
N GLU A 15 -20.29 0.46 1.29
CA GLU A 15 -19.59 1.35 0.37
C GLU A 15 -19.21 2.66 1.10
N PRO A 16 -17.94 3.10 1.01
CA PRO A 16 -17.45 4.20 1.83
C PRO A 16 -18.18 5.51 1.51
N SER A 17 -18.89 6.05 2.50
CA SER A 17 -19.58 7.33 2.38
C SER A 17 -18.63 8.52 2.14
N LEU A 18 -19.12 9.66 1.66
CA LEU A 18 -18.33 10.90 1.54
C LEU A 18 -17.71 11.35 2.88
N THR A 19 -18.37 11.06 4.00
CA THR A 19 -17.87 11.33 5.36
C THR A 19 -16.69 10.42 5.71
N TRP A 20 -16.72 9.17 5.24
CA TRP A 20 -15.62 8.22 5.39
C TRP A 20 -14.36 8.72 4.67
N LEU A 21 -14.49 9.13 3.39
CA LEU A 21 -13.36 9.62 2.61
C LEU A 21 -12.68 10.84 3.25
N ARG A 22 -13.47 11.83 3.70
CA ARG A 22 -12.93 13.04 4.36
C ARG A 22 -12.24 12.76 5.68
N PHE A 23 -12.72 11.78 6.45
CA PHE A 23 -12.09 11.39 7.71
C PHE A 23 -10.70 10.77 7.45
N TYR A 24 -10.59 9.91 6.43
CA TYR A 24 -9.33 9.29 6.07
C TYR A 24 -8.35 10.24 5.38
N ASP A 25 -8.83 11.24 4.64
CA ASP A 25 -7.98 12.31 4.12
C ASP A 25 -7.26 13.07 5.25
N GLY A 26 -7.96 13.31 6.37
CA GLY A 26 -7.36 13.94 7.56
C GLY A 26 -6.29 13.06 8.21
N LEU A 27 -6.59 11.77 8.43
CA LEU A 27 -5.61 10.83 8.99
C LEU A 27 -4.40 10.62 8.07
N LEU A 28 -4.63 10.65 6.76
CA LEU A 28 -3.56 10.54 5.77
C LEU A 28 -2.69 11.80 5.77
N GLY A 29 -3.29 12.99 5.91
CA GLY A 29 -2.55 14.23 6.14
C GLY A 29 -1.65 14.14 7.36
N ASP A 30 -2.20 13.70 8.50
CA ASP A 30 -1.44 13.49 9.74
C ASP A 30 -0.29 12.49 9.53
N PHE A 31 -0.56 11.35 8.88
CA PHE A 31 0.46 10.35 8.56
C PHE A 31 1.58 10.95 7.70
N LEU A 32 1.24 11.67 6.64
CA LEU A 32 2.21 12.31 5.76
C LEU A 32 3.04 13.36 6.51
N ASP A 33 2.45 14.16 7.37
CA ASP A 33 3.19 15.19 8.12
C ASP A 33 4.13 14.58 9.16
N ASN A 34 3.79 13.42 9.73
CA ASN A 34 4.64 12.71 10.67
C ASN A 34 5.75 11.90 9.98
N CYS A 35 5.45 11.22 8.88
CA CYS A 35 6.40 10.37 8.17
C CYS A 35 7.25 11.14 7.14
N LEU A 36 6.79 12.30 6.69
CA LEU A 36 7.42 13.13 5.67
C LEU A 36 7.40 14.59 6.10
N PRO A 37 8.36 15.08 6.90
CA PRO A 37 8.42 16.51 7.20
C PRO A 37 8.42 17.34 5.91
N SER A 38 7.78 18.50 5.88
CA SER A 38 7.63 19.34 4.67
C SER A 38 8.95 19.82 4.05
N HIS A 39 10.06 19.71 4.80
CA HIS A 39 11.43 19.99 4.37
C HIS A 39 12.21 18.75 3.89
N ALA A 40 11.55 17.60 3.79
CA ALA A 40 12.10 16.37 3.23
C ALA A 40 12.64 16.62 1.80
N THR A 41 13.92 16.35 1.58
CA THR A 41 14.53 16.40 0.24
C THR A 41 13.92 15.32 -0.67
N THR A 42 14.21 15.39 -1.98
CA THR A 42 13.85 14.34 -2.95
C THR A 42 14.41 12.96 -2.62
N GLU A 43 15.31 12.86 -1.65
CA GLU A 43 15.88 11.60 -1.18
C GLU A 43 15.01 10.87 -0.15
N VAL A 44 13.90 11.48 0.30
CA VAL A 44 13.02 10.85 1.28
C VAL A 44 12.16 9.77 0.60
N PRO A 45 12.32 8.48 0.99
CA PRO A 45 11.75 7.33 0.27
C PRO A 45 10.23 7.41 0.04
N LEU A 46 9.48 8.03 0.95
CA LEU A 46 8.01 8.04 0.89
C LEU A 46 7.40 9.31 0.28
N ARG A 47 8.20 10.26 -0.24
CA ARG A 47 7.72 11.57 -0.74
C ARG A 47 6.56 11.45 -1.74
N TRP A 48 6.60 10.44 -2.60
CA TRP A 48 5.59 10.17 -3.63
C TRP A 48 4.17 10.01 -3.10
N LEU A 49 4.00 9.69 -1.82
CA LEU A 49 2.69 9.62 -1.17
C LEU A 49 1.98 10.98 -1.13
N ARG A 50 2.73 12.10 -1.08
CA ARG A 50 2.14 13.45 -1.22
C ARG A 50 1.63 13.71 -2.62
N THR A 51 2.35 13.23 -3.64
CA THR A 51 1.94 13.34 -5.04
C THR A 51 0.59 12.66 -5.26
N LEU A 52 0.35 11.50 -4.63
CA LEU A 52 -0.93 10.80 -4.69
C LEU A 52 -2.12 11.64 -4.25
N MET A 53 -1.97 12.57 -3.31
CA MET A 53 -3.07 13.44 -2.87
C MET A 53 -3.64 14.28 -4.03
N SER A 54 -2.80 14.68 -4.98
CA SER A 54 -3.14 15.56 -6.10
C SER A 54 -3.57 14.84 -7.38
N VAL A 55 -3.31 13.52 -7.49
CA VAL A 55 -3.58 12.73 -8.70
C VAL A 55 -5.06 12.38 -8.80
N ASN A 56 -5.63 12.21 -9.99
CA ASN A 56 -6.99 11.69 -10.11
C ASN A 56 -7.02 10.21 -9.70
N LYS A 57 -8.07 9.75 -9.02
CA LYS A 57 -8.16 8.36 -8.55
C LYS A 57 -9.07 7.63 -9.53
N ASP A 58 -8.45 6.87 -10.42
CA ASP A 58 -9.11 6.18 -11.53
C ASP A 58 -9.34 4.69 -11.23
N ILE A 59 -8.84 4.19 -10.10
CA ILE A 59 -9.16 2.87 -9.53
C ILE A 59 -9.66 3.01 -8.09
N ASP A 60 -10.67 2.22 -7.74
CA ASP A 60 -11.29 2.19 -6.40
C ASP A 60 -10.29 1.72 -5.34
N ALA A 61 -9.38 0.82 -5.71
CA ALA A 61 -8.43 0.24 -4.77
C ALA A 61 -7.43 1.26 -4.21
N LEU A 62 -7.09 2.31 -4.96
CA LEU A 62 -6.10 3.31 -4.55
C LEU A 62 -6.51 4.09 -3.28
N PRO A 63 -7.67 4.78 -3.24
CA PRO A 63 -8.09 5.49 -2.03
C PRO A 63 -8.30 4.56 -0.83
N LEU A 64 -8.70 3.30 -1.06
CA LEU A 64 -8.82 2.30 0.00
C LEU A 64 -7.45 1.92 0.57
N ALA A 65 -6.45 1.66 -0.27
CA ALA A 65 -5.10 1.35 0.20
C ALA A 65 -4.46 2.51 0.96
N MET A 66 -4.69 3.76 0.49
CA MET A 66 -4.27 4.97 1.21
C MET A 66 -4.94 5.07 2.59
N SER A 67 -6.25 4.80 2.66
CA SER A 67 -7.02 4.84 3.90
C SER A 67 -6.58 3.74 4.89
N ALA A 68 -6.38 2.51 4.41
CA ALA A 68 -5.92 1.41 5.25
C ALA A 68 -4.61 1.76 5.97
N LEU A 69 -3.64 2.30 5.22
CA LEU A 69 -2.34 2.74 5.76
C LEU A 69 -2.50 3.81 6.83
N ALA A 70 -3.24 4.88 6.52
CA ALA A 70 -3.42 6.02 7.42
C ALA A 70 -4.17 5.65 8.70
N VAL A 71 -5.23 4.84 8.58
CA VAL A 71 -6.07 4.41 9.70
C VAL A 71 -5.32 3.53 10.67
N SER A 72 -4.58 2.56 10.15
CA SER A 72 -3.83 1.62 10.97
C SER A 72 -2.68 2.33 11.68
N TRP A 73 -1.94 3.19 10.97
CA TRP A 73 -0.95 4.07 11.58
C TRP A 73 -1.54 4.93 12.71
N ALA A 74 -2.69 5.57 12.48
CA ALA A 74 -3.35 6.38 13.49
C ALA A 74 -3.81 5.53 14.70
N GLY A 75 -4.24 4.30 14.45
CA GLY A 75 -4.54 3.31 15.49
C GLY A 75 -3.34 3.04 16.38
N HIS A 76 -2.17 2.72 15.79
CA HIS A 76 -0.93 2.49 16.53
C HIS A 76 -0.47 3.71 17.33
N VAL A 77 -0.42 4.89 16.70
CA VAL A 77 -0.01 6.14 17.36
C VAL A 77 -0.91 6.48 18.55
N ARG A 78 -2.19 6.14 18.48
CA ARG A 78 -3.19 6.45 19.52
C ARG A 78 -3.45 5.30 20.49
N GLY A 79 -2.82 4.14 20.32
CA GLY A 79 -3.11 2.93 21.09
C GLY A 79 -4.58 2.49 20.97
N ASN A 80 -5.16 2.58 19.76
CA ASN A 80 -6.56 2.30 19.49
C ASN A 80 -6.72 1.11 18.55
N ASP A 81 -6.90 -0.07 19.15
CA ASP A 81 -7.05 -1.35 18.43
C ASP A 81 -8.27 -1.37 17.49
N ASN A 82 -9.31 -0.58 17.77
CA ASN A 82 -10.47 -0.50 16.87
C ASN A 82 -10.08 0.15 15.54
N LEU A 83 -9.22 1.17 15.56
CA LEU A 83 -8.70 1.76 14.33
C LEU A 83 -7.75 0.79 13.60
N VAL A 84 -6.89 0.08 14.31
CA VAL A 84 -6.02 -0.96 13.69
C VAL A 84 -6.87 -2.02 12.97
N ASN A 85 -7.91 -2.55 13.65
CA ASN A 85 -8.83 -3.52 13.06
C ASN A 85 -9.61 -2.95 11.86
N GLN A 86 -10.02 -1.69 11.89
CA GLN A 86 -10.63 -1.02 10.73
C GLN A 86 -9.64 -0.90 9.57
N GLY A 87 -8.38 -0.55 9.84
CA GLY A 87 -7.31 -0.54 8.86
C GLY A 87 -7.18 -1.88 8.14
N LEU A 88 -7.23 -2.99 8.89
CA LEU A 88 -7.16 -4.35 8.34
C LEU A 88 -8.35 -4.72 7.45
N GLN A 89 -9.56 -4.30 7.83
CA GLN A 89 -10.76 -4.49 7.01
C GLN A 89 -10.66 -3.72 5.69
N ILE A 90 -10.22 -2.45 5.74
CA ILE A 90 -10.04 -1.61 4.56
C ILE A 90 -8.94 -2.19 3.67
N TYR A 91 -7.83 -2.65 4.24
CA TYR A 91 -6.74 -3.33 3.52
C TYR A 91 -7.25 -4.56 2.74
N SER A 92 -8.06 -5.40 3.40
CA SER A 92 -8.64 -6.59 2.78
C SER A 92 -9.56 -6.24 1.61
N PHE A 93 -10.32 -5.15 1.75
CA PHE A 93 -11.19 -4.64 0.70
C PHE A 93 -10.40 -4.03 -0.48
N ALA A 94 -9.38 -3.22 -0.18
CA ALA A 94 -8.46 -2.65 -1.17
C ALA A 94 -7.79 -3.74 -2.02
N SER A 95 -7.28 -4.79 -1.37
CA SER A 95 -6.66 -5.93 -2.03
C SER A 95 -7.64 -6.69 -2.94
N SER A 96 -8.91 -6.81 -2.51
CA SER A 96 -9.95 -7.47 -3.31
C SER A 96 -10.36 -6.62 -4.51
N LYS A 97 -10.49 -5.30 -4.35
CA LYS A 97 -10.75 -4.35 -5.45
C LYS A 97 -9.62 -4.35 -6.46
N LEU A 98 -8.36 -4.27 -6.02
CA LEU A 98 -7.19 -4.26 -6.91
C LEU A 98 -7.13 -5.50 -7.79
N ARG A 99 -7.50 -6.68 -7.25
CA ARG A 99 -7.60 -7.92 -8.03
C ARG A 99 -8.73 -7.88 -9.05
N ALA A 100 -9.89 -7.35 -8.69
CA ALA A 100 -11.05 -7.26 -9.56
C ALA A 100 -10.85 -6.24 -10.70
N GLU A 101 -10.06 -5.20 -10.46
CA GLU A 101 -9.73 -4.16 -11.44
C GLU A 101 -8.61 -4.59 -12.40
N HIS A 102 -7.95 -5.74 -12.18
CA HIS A 102 -6.91 -6.27 -13.07
C HIS A 102 -7.52 -7.05 -14.26
N PRO A 103 -7.08 -6.84 -15.52
CA PRO A 103 -6.01 -5.93 -15.95
C PRO A 103 -6.49 -4.48 -16.11
N TYR A 104 -5.90 -3.56 -15.34
CA TYR A 104 -6.17 -2.14 -15.43
C TYR A 104 -5.14 -1.43 -16.36
N PRO A 105 -5.57 -0.56 -17.28
CA PRO A 105 -4.65 0.13 -18.21
C PRO A 105 -3.75 1.19 -17.54
N GLY A 106 -4.16 1.79 -16.42
CA GLY A 106 -3.36 2.80 -15.71
C GLY A 106 -2.31 2.16 -14.80
N GLN A 107 -1.18 1.79 -15.39
CA GLN A 107 -0.08 1.08 -14.73
C GLN A 107 0.45 1.81 -13.47
N THR A 108 0.48 3.15 -13.46
CA THR A 108 0.97 3.92 -12.31
C THR A 108 0.10 3.75 -11.06
N GLN A 109 -1.23 3.87 -11.17
CA GLN A 109 -2.09 3.76 -9.99
C GLN A 109 -2.15 2.32 -9.48
N PHE A 110 -2.12 1.35 -10.38
CA PHE A 110 -1.98 -0.06 -10.02
C PHE A 110 -0.69 -0.31 -9.24
N LEU A 111 0.44 0.21 -9.74
CA LEU A 111 1.73 0.14 -9.06
C LEU A 111 1.68 0.85 -7.70
N ALA A 112 1.19 2.09 -7.63
CA ALA A 112 1.07 2.86 -6.40
C ALA A 112 0.25 2.12 -5.34
N THR A 113 -0.88 1.55 -5.74
CA THR A 113 -1.75 0.78 -4.85
C THR A 113 -1.04 -0.47 -4.34
N THR A 114 -0.34 -1.19 -5.22
CA THR A 114 0.43 -2.38 -4.82
C THR A 114 1.55 -2.03 -3.82
N VAL A 115 2.24 -0.90 -4.03
CA VAL A 115 3.25 -0.41 -3.08
C VAL A 115 2.63 0.01 -1.75
N LEU A 116 1.47 0.68 -1.74
CA LEU A 116 0.75 1.03 -0.50
C LEU A 116 0.35 -0.21 0.31
N LEU A 117 -0.14 -1.26 -0.35
CA LEU A 117 -0.48 -2.53 0.30
C LEU A 117 0.76 -3.23 0.87
N ALA A 118 1.90 -3.17 0.16
CA ALA A 118 3.17 -3.68 0.67
C ALA A 118 3.66 -2.89 1.90
N LEU A 119 3.47 -1.56 1.90
CA LEU A 119 3.82 -0.70 3.04
C LEU A 119 2.94 -0.96 4.25
N TYR A 120 1.65 -1.18 4.03
CA TYR A 120 0.72 -1.58 5.08
C TYR A 120 1.22 -2.86 5.78
N GLU A 121 1.50 -3.90 5.00
CA GLU A 121 2.00 -5.19 5.53
C GLU A 121 3.32 -5.04 6.28
N LEU A 122 4.22 -4.16 5.80
CA LEU A 122 5.49 -3.89 6.48
C LEU A 122 5.29 -3.24 7.85
N PHE A 123 4.30 -2.34 7.99
CA PHE A 123 4.03 -1.68 9.27
C PHE A 123 3.24 -2.56 10.25
N GLU A 124 2.36 -3.43 9.75
CA GLU A 124 1.50 -4.26 10.60
C GLU A 124 2.12 -5.62 10.97
N PHE A 125 2.90 -6.22 10.07
CA PHE A 125 3.31 -7.64 10.18
C PHE A 125 4.81 -7.87 9.94
N GLY A 126 5.63 -6.83 10.11
CA GLY A 126 7.06 -6.81 9.75
C GLY A 126 7.92 -7.94 10.35
N ASP A 127 7.45 -8.61 11.39
CA ASP A 127 8.12 -9.74 12.08
C ASP A 127 7.36 -11.08 11.99
N GLU A 128 6.04 -11.08 11.77
CA GLU A 128 5.19 -12.27 11.96
C GLU A 128 4.71 -12.98 10.68
N SER A 129 4.76 -12.34 9.50
CA SER A 129 4.27 -12.97 8.25
C SER A 129 4.90 -12.40 6.97
N ASN A 130 5.80 -13.16 6.34
CA ASN A 130 6.43 -12.75 5.08
C ASN A 130 5.58 -12.97 3.81
N LYS A 131 4.45 -13.69 3.89
CA LYS A 131 3.72 -14.15 2.69
C LYS A 131 3.00 -13.01 1.96
N GLY A 132 2.34 -12.11 2.71
CA GLY A 132 1.65 -10.94 2.15
C GLY A 132 2.64 -9.99 1.47
N TRP A 133 3.71 -9.63 2.19
CA TRP A 133 4.85 -8.88 1.66
C TRP A 133 5.43 -9.48 0.37
N ILE A 134 5.76 -10.79 0.36
CA ILE A 134 6.34 -11.46 -0.83
C ILE A 134 5.37 -11.37 -2.02
N CYS A 135 4.07 -11.56 -1.78
CA CYS A 135 3.06 -11.48 -2.83
C CYS A 135 3.00 -10.07 -3.45
N HIS A 136 2.96 -9.03 -2.61
CA HIS A 136 2.94 -7.65 -3.11
C HIS A 136 4.26 -7.26 -3.78
N ALA A 137 5.41 -7.70 -3.26
CA ALA A 137 6.71 -7.48 -3.89
C ALA A 137 6.80 -8.13 -5.29
N ALA A 138 6.22 -9.32 -5.46
CA ALA A 138 6.10 -9.95 -6.77
C ALA A 138 5.16 -9.17 -7.71
N GLY A 139 4.06 -8.63 -7.17
CA GLY A 139 3.15 -7.72 -7.88
C GLY A 139 3.84 -6.45 -8.36
N ILE A 140 4.60 -5.78 -7.49
CA ILE A 140 5.41 -4.59 -7.79
C ILE A 140 6.40 -4.92 -8.91
N THR A 141 7.15 -6.02 -8.78
CA THR A 141 8.12 -6.45 -9.80
C THR A 141 7.45 -6.68 -11.16
N THR A 142 6.27 -7.29 -11.16
CA THR A 142 5.49 -7.55 -12.39
C THR A 142 4.99 -6.25 -13.01
N ALA A 143 4.46 -5.33 -12.20
CA ALA A 143 4.04 -4.01 -12.66
C ALA A 143 5.23 -3.25 -13.28
N LEU A 144 6.38 -3.22 -12.61
CA LEU A 144 7.59 -2.57 -13.12
C LEU A 144 8.11 -3.18 -14.44
N ARG A 145 8.03 -4.51 -14.60
CA ARG A 145 8.45 -5.19 -15.85
C ARG A 145 7.51 -4.93 -17.02
N THR A 146 6.26 -4.57 -16.75
CA THR A 146 5.26 -4.27 -17.78
C THR A 146 5.18 -2.78 -18.13
N LEU A 147 5.85 -1.92 -17.36
CA LEU A 147 6.06 -0.52 -17.72
C LEU A 147 6.90 -0.43 -18.99
N LYS A 148 6.37 0.26 -19.99
CA LYS A 148 7.17 0.69 -21.15
C LYS A 148 8.08 1.85 -20.73
N PRO A 149 9.21 2.10 -21.44
CA PRO A 149 10.11 3.21 -21.12
C PRO A 149 9.39 4.57 -20.99
N GLU A 150 8.35 4.78 -21.80
CA GLU A 150 7.53 5.99 -21.78
C GLU A 150 6.72 6.12 -20.48
N GLY A 151 6.29 4.99 -19.89
CA GLY A 151 5.56 4.96 -18.62
C GLY A 151 6.43 5.34 -17.40
N VAL A 152 7.75 5.22 -17.50
CA VAL A 152 8.70 5.62 -16.45
C VAL A 152 8.98 7.13 -16.47
N THR A 153 8.54 7.84 -17.52
CA THR A 153 8.69 9.32 -17.60
C THR A 153 7.61 10.08 -16.85
N GLU A 154 6.54 9.40 -16.43
CA GLU A 154 5.48 10.00 -15.61
C GLU A 154 6.02 10.23 -14.19
N PRO A 155 5.91 11.47 -13.63
CA PRO A 155 6.59 11.82 -12.38
C PRO A 155 6.29 10.90 -11.20
N LEU A 156 5.03 10.53 -10.98
CA LEU A 156 4.64 9.64 -9.87
C LEU A 156 5.24 8.23 -10.06
N CYS A 157 5.14 7.67 -11.26
CA CYS A 157 5.76 6.38 -11.58
C CYS A 157 7.27 6.40 -11.33
N LEU A 158 7.96 7.47 -11.72
CA LEU A 158 9.40 7.63 -11.48
C LEU A 158 9.73 7.68 -9.97
N GLU A 159 8.98 8.47 -9.19
CA GLU A 159 9.21 8.56 -7.74
C GLU A 159 8.98 7.18 -7.06
N ILE A 160 7.93 6.45 -7.45
CA ILE A 160 7.67 5.09 -6.94
C ILE A 160 8.78 4.12 -7.36
N PHE A 161 9.24 4.20 -8.61
CA PHE A 161 10.33 3.36 -9.11
C PHE A 161 11.63 3.59 -8.32
N LEU A 162 12.00 4.86 -8.09
CA LEU A 162 13.17 5.21 -7.30
C LEU A 162 13.07 4.72 -5.85
N PHE A 163 11.88 4.81 -5.26
CA PHE A 163 11.60 4.27 -3.93
C PHE A 163 11.85 2.76 -3.86
N VAL A 164 11.19 2.00 -4.74
CA VAL A 164 11.30 0.53 -4.79
C VAL A 164 12.74 0.10 -5.00
N ARG A 165 13.45 0.77 -5.93
CA ARG A 165 14.87 0.49 -6.20
C ARG A 165 15.74 0.74 -4.97
N THR A 166 15.50 1.83 -4.23
CA THR A 166 16.28 2.19 -3.03
C THR A 166 16.11 1.16 -1.91
N ILE A 167 14.91 0.63 -1.74
CA ILE A 167 14.65 -0.44 -0.76
C ILE A 167 15.36 -1.73 -1.21
N ALA A 168 15.19 -2.13 -2.48
CA ALA A 168 15.78 -3.36 -2.99
C ALA A 168 17.32 -3.39 -2.88
N SER A 169 18.00 -2.27 -3.20
CA SER A 169 19.46 -2.19 -3.10
C SER A 169 19.97 -2.31 -1.67
N LYS A 170 19.21 -1.83 -0.68
CA LYS A 170 19.58 -1.94 0.74
C LYS A 170 19.41 -3.36 1.28
N THR A 171 18.49 -4.14 0.71
CA THR A 171 18.29 -5.55 1.09
C THR A 171 19.42 -6.44 0.57
N GLU A 172 19.97 -6.18 -0.62
CA GLU A 172 21.10 -6.95 -1.17
C GLU A 172 22.41 -6.74 -0.39
N GLU A 173 22.66 -5.53 0.12
CA GLU A 173 23.85 -5.22 0.95
C GLU A 173 23.86 -5.96 2.29
N GLN A 174 22.68 -6.27 2.86
CA GLN A 174 22.57 -7.01 4.13
C GLN A 174 22.83 -8.52 3.98
N HIS A 175 22.73 -9.07 2.76
CA HIS A 175 22.99 -10.50 2.51
C HIS A 175 24.46 -10.81 2.17
N VAL A 176 25.34 -9.80 2.06
CA VAL A 176 26.78 -9.98 1.73
C VAL A 176 27.68 -10.07 2.98
N GLN A 177 27.14 -9.90 4.19
CA GLN A 177 27.90 -10.03 5.44
C GLN A 177 27.46 -11.26 6.27
N LEU A 178 27.80 -12.46 5.80
CA LEU A 178 27.97 -13.61 6.70
C LEU A 178 29.41 -14.11 6.57
N PRO A 179 30.23 -14.05 7.65
CA PRO A 179 31.56 -14.64 7.60
C PRO A 179 31.42 -16.16 7.59
N TYR A 180 32.12 -16.81 6.66
CA TYR A 180 32.32 -18.25 6.70
C TYR A 180 32.97 -18.64 8.05
N PRO A 181 32.43 -19.61 8.79
CA PRO A 181 33.19 -20.26 9.85
C PRO A 181 34.25 -21.14 9.19
N GLY A 182 35.50 -21.00 9.67
CA GLY A 182 36.66 -21.75 9.19
C GLY A 182 36.69 -23.22 9.60
#